data_AF-A0A517Y4S7-F1
#
_entry.id   AF-A0A517Y4S7-F1
#
_cell.length_a   1.000
_cell.length_b   1.000
_cell.length_c   1.000
_cell.angle_alpha   90.00
_cell.angle_beta   90.00
_cell.angle_gamma   90.00
#
_symmetry.space_group_name_H-M   'P 1'
#
loop_
_entity.id
_entity.type
_entity.pdbx_description
1 polymer ?
#
loop_
_entity_poly.entity_id
_entity_poly.type
_entity_poly.pdbx_seq_one_letter_code
_entity_poly.pdbx_strand_id
1 'polypeptide(L)'
;MNTSCSSIRLVAALAILLLPVAYVECYVILVHPGRASHGTDFRIISNYASDSDWDDYVFWPLEQVHRRLLPAQWDGVEPSKYVRPPNLPLKRGKASP
;
A
#
# COMPACT_ATOMS: atom_id res chain seq x y z
N MET A 1 30.26 10.24 32.95
CA MET A 1 29.78 8.85 32.72
C MET A 1 28.64 8.90 31.71
N ASN A 2 28.75 8.08 30.67
CA ASN A 2 28.17 8.33 29.35
C ASN A 2 26.73 7.79 29.25
N THR A 3 25.74 8.50 29.77
CA THR A 3 24.31 8.10 29.67
C THR A 3 23.71 8.35 28.28
N SER A 4 24.32 9.24 27.48
CA SER A 4 23.81 9.62 26.15
C SER A 4 23.80 8.47 25.13
N CYS A 5 24.78 7.55 25.19
CA CYS A 5 24.88 6.44 24.23
C CYS A 5 23.84 5.32 24.47
N SER A 6 23.39 5.14 25.72
CA SER A 6 22.41 4.11 26.08
C SER A 6 20.99 4.52 25.69
N SER A 7 20.63 5.78 25.92
CA SER A 7 19.30 6.30 25.58
C SER A 7 19.06 6.32 24.08
N ILE A 8 20.06 6.69 23.27
CA ILE A 8 19.94 6.70 21.80
C ILE A 8 19.68 5.29 21.25
N ARG A 9 20.36 4.27 21.79
CA ARG A 9 20.14 2.87 21.37
C ARG A 9 18.74 2.39 21.73
N LEU A 10 18.24 2.76 22.90
CA LEU A 10 16.90 2.40 23.35
C LEU A 10 15.82 3.08 22.51
N VAL A 11 15.99 4.37 22.21
CA VAL A 11 15.08 5.10 21.31
C VAL A 11 15.11 4.51 19.90
N ALA A 12 16.29 4.19 19.36
CA ALA A 12 16.41 3.56 18.04
C ALA A 12 15.76 2.18 18.01
N ALA A 13 15.95 1.36 19.05
CA ALA A 13 15.30 0.06 19.17
C ALA A 13 13.77 0.19 19.21
N LEU A 14 13.25 1.15 19.97
CA LEU A 14 11.82 1.45 20.00
C LEU A 14 11.30 1.95 18.65
N ALA A 15 12.03 2.83 17.97
CA ALA A 15 11.64 3.33 16.66
C ALA A 15 11.56 2.20 15.63
N ILE A 16 12.53 1.29 15.61
CA ILE A 16 12.52 0.10 14.75
C ILE A 16 11.36 -0.83 15.11
N LEU A 17 11.08 -1.00 16.40
CA LEU A 17 9.97 -1.83 16.88
C LEU A 17 8.60 -1.26 16.49
N LEU A 18 8.45 0.07 16.51
CA LEU A 18 7.21 0.77 16.19
C LEU A 18 7.00 0.95 14.68
N LEU A 19 8.07 0.89 13.88
CA LEU A 19 8.02 1.07 12.43
C LEU A 19 6.98 0.19 11.71
N PRO A 20 6.88 -1.13 11.96
CA PRO A 20 5.86 -1.96 11.31
C PRO A 20 4.43 -1.59 11.74
N VAL A 21 4.24 -1.16 12.99
CA VAL A 21 2.91 -0.74 13.48
C VAL A 21 2.50 0.56 12.80
N ALA A 22 3.39 1.55 12.77
CA ALA A 22 3.16 2.82 12.10
C ALA A 22 2.90 2.63 10.60
N TYR A 23 3.60 1.70 9.95
CA TYR A 23 3.39 1.37 8.54
C TYR A 23 1.97 0.83 8.28
N VAL A 24 1.46 -0.05 9.16
CA VAL A 24 0.08 -0.57 9.06
C VAL A 24 -0.95 0.51 9.37
N GLU A 25 -0.71 1.38 10.36
CA GLU A 25 -1.62 2.49 10.68
C GLU A 25 -1.73 3.48 9.52
N CYS A 26 -0.61 3.87 8.90
CA CYS A 26 -0.61 4.73 7.71
C CYS A 26 -1.45 4.12 6.59
N TYR A 27 -1.34 2.81 6.37
CA TYR A 27 -2.15 2.11 5.39
C TYR A 27 -3.64 2.19 5.71
N VAL A 28 -4.05 1.91 6.95
CA VAL A 28 -5.47 1.94 7.34
C VAL A 28 -6.07 3.34 7.20
N ILE A 29 -5.29 4.38 7.51
CA ILE A 29 -5.73 5.78 7.37
C ILE A 29 -5.88 6.16 5.89
N LEU A 30 -4.98 5.69 5.04
CA LEU A 30 -4.96 6.07 3.63
C LEU A 30 -5.89 5.22 2.79
N VAL A 31 -6.04 3.92 3.07
CA VAL A 31 -6.82 3.01 2.23
C VAL A 31 -8.32 3.23 2.40
N HIS A 32 -9.01 3.44 1.28
CA HIS A 32 -10.45 3.58 1.23
C HIS A 32 -10.99 2.67 0.12
N PRO A 33 -11.32 1.42 0.44
CA PRO A 33 -11.82 0.49 -0.56
C PRO A 33 -13.12 1.03 -1.18
N GLY A 34 -13.12 1.17 -2.51
CA GLY A 34 -14.31 1.59 -3.27
C GLY A 34 -14.60 3.09 -3.29
N ARG A 35 -13.77 3.95 -2.70
CA ARG A 35 -13.88 5.40 -2.94
C ARG A 35 -13.18 5.76 -4.24
N ALA A 36 -13.94 6.23 -5.22
CA ALA A 36 -13.37 6.96 -6.34
C ALA A 36 -12.90 8.33 -5.84
N SER A 37 -11.58 8.57 -5.86
CA SER A 37 -11.02 9.90 -5.63
C SER A 37 -11.60 10.87 -6.67
N HIS A 38 -12.28 11.93 -6.21
CA HIS A 38 -12.86 12.96 -7.08
C HIS A 38 -11.81 14.03 -7.36
N GLY A 39 -10.83 13.69 -8.19
CA GLY A 39 -9.97 14.67 -8.87
C GLY A 39 -10.67 15.21 -10.12
N THR A 40 -10.84 16.52 -10.21
CA THR A 40 -11.32 17.23 -11.41
C THR A 40 -10.29 17.09 -12.54
N ASP A 41 -10.37 16.01 -13.32
CA ASP A 41 -10.21 15.95 -14.79
C ASP A 41 -9.70 14.60 -15.33
N PHE A 42 -9.25 13.67 -14.49
CA PHE A 42 -9.00 12.29 -14.93
C PHE A 42 -9.38 11.34 -13.78
N ARG A 43 -10.40 10.48 -13.99
CA ARG A 43 -10.79 9.43 -13.02
C ARG A 43 -9.67 8.38 -12.93
N ILE A 44 -8.62 8.68 -12.19
CA ILE A 44 -7.74 7.66 -11.64
C ILE A 44 -8.48 7.11 -10.43
N ILE A 45 -8.91 5.85 -10.53
CA ILE A 45 -9.50 5.14 -9.39
C ILE A 45 -8.34 4.80 -8.46
N SER A 46 -7.97 5.74 -7.59
CA SER A 46 -7.07 5.47 -6.48
C SER A 46 -7.87 4.88 -5.33
N ASN A 47 -7.39 3.77 -4.78
CA ASN A 47 -7.93 3.18 -3.55
C ASN A 47 -7.37 3.88 -2.29
N TYR A 48 -6.56 4.92 -2.48
CA TYR A 48 -5.89 5.66 -1.41
C TYR A 48 -6.43 7.10 -1.34
N ALA A 49 -6.50 7.64 -0.13
CA ALA A 49 -6.98 8.98 0.15
C ALA A 49 -6.05 10.06 -0.41
N SER A 50 -4.75 9.78 -0.46
CA SER A 50 -3.79 10.59 -1.17
C SER A 50 -3.75 10.08 -2.61
N ASP A 51 -4.07 10.94 -3.57
CA ASP A 51 -4.09 10.62 -5.01
C ASP A 51 -2.64 10.53 -5.56
N SER A 52 -1.73 9.97 -4.75
CA SER A 52 -0.30 9.87 -5.02
C SER A 52 0.02 8.49 -5.57
N ASP A 53 0.66 8.45 -6.75
CA ASP A 53 1.13 7.21 -7.36
C ASP A 53 2.03 6.39 -6.44
N TRP A 54 2.70 7.03 -5.48
CA TRP A 54 3.60 6.36 -4.52
C TRP A 54 2.86 5.48 -3.52
N ASP A 55 1.61 5.80 -3.19
CA ASP A 55 0.83 5.04 -2.21
C ASP A 55 0.56 3.63 -2.73
N ASP A 56 0.27 3.51 -4.02
CA ASP A 56 0.15 2.23 -4.70
C ASP A 56 1.44 1.41 -4.54
N TYR A 57 2.62 1.97 -4.82
CA TYR A 57 3.87 1.20 -4.71
C TYR A 57 4.19 0.79 -3.27
N VAL A 58 4.01 1.70 -2.32
CA VAL A 58 4.41 1.50 -0.92
C VAL A 58 3.47 0.54 -0.23
N PHE A 59 2.16 0.63 -0.47
CA PHE A 59 1.16 -0.11 0.27
C PHE A 59 0.57 -1.32 -0.46
N TRP A 60 0.89 -1.53 -1.75
CA TRP A 60 0.38 -2.68 -2.50
C TRP A 60 0.57 -4.04 -1.82
N PRO A 61 1.74 -4.38 -1.24
CA PRO A 61 1.89 -5.66 -0.55
C PRO A 61 0.88 -5.84 0.59
N LEU A 62 0.60 -4.76 1.32
CA LEU A 62 -0.33 -4.75 2.43
C LEU A 62 -1.79 -4.79 1.94
N GLU A 63 -2.09 -4.14 0.82
CA GLU A 63 -3.37 -4.25 0.13
C GLU A 63 -3.68 -5.70 -0.27
N GLN A 64 -2.70 -6.44 -0.80
CA GLN A 64 -2.90 -7.85 -1.14
C GLN A 64 -3.26 -8.70 0.09
N VAL A 65 -2.64 -8.42 1.24
CA VAL A 65 -2.97 -9.09 2.50
C VAL A 65 -4.38 -8.69 2.95
N HIS A 66 -4.70 -7.40 2.93
CA HIS A 66 -6.01 -6.89 3.35
C HIS A 66 -7.15 -7.45 2.50
N ARG A 67 -7.00 -7.49 1.17
CA ARG A 67 -7.97 -8.11 0.23
C ARG A 67 -8.21 -9.58 0.53
N ARG A 68 -7.19 -10.33 0.96
CA ARG A 68 -7.33 -11.75 1.34
C ARG A 68 -8.02 -11.93 2.69
N LEU A 69 -7.75 -11.03 3.63
CA LEU A 69 -8.36 -11.09 4.96
C LEU A 69 -9.82 -10.65 4.95
N LEU A 70 -10.17 -9.65 4.14
CA LEU A 70 -11.49 -9.03 4.13
C LEU A 70 -12.01 -8.87 2.69
N PRO A 71 -12.24 -9.96 1.95
CA PRO A 71 -12.63 -9.91 0.54
C PRO A 71 -13.91 -9.09 0.31
N ALA A 72 -14.89 -9.20 1.21
CA ALA A 72 -16.16 -8.48 1.13
C ALA A 72 -16.04 -6.94 1.11
N GLN A 73 -14.98 -6.38 1.69
CA GLN A 73 -14.73 -4.93 1.64
C GLN A 73 -14.20 -4.47 0.28
N TRP A 74 -13.67 -5.39 -0.51
CA TRP A 74 -13.02 -5.14 -1.79
C TRP A 74 -13.82 -5.67 -2.98
N ASP A 75 -15.02 -6.20 -2.74
CA ASP A 75 -15.90 -6.72 -3.79
C ASP A 75 -16.32 -5.59 -4.74
N GLY A 76 -16.10 -5.81 -6.04
CA GLY A 76 -16.36 -4.80 -7.09
C GLY A 76 -15.31 -3.68 -7.17
N VAL A 77 -14.26 -3.73 -6.36
CA VAL A 77 -13.14 -2.78 -6.39
C VAL A 77 -11.96 -3.43 -7.09
N GLU A 78 -11.66 -2.96 -8.30
CA GLU A 78 -10.48 -3.43 -9.04
C GLU A 78 -9.19 -3.20 -8.23
N PRO A 79 -8.21 -4.11 -8.32
CA PRO A 79 -6.85 -3.88 -7.83
C PRO A 79 -6.30 -2.55 -8.34
N SER A 80 -5.48 -1.86 -7.55
CA SER A 80 -4.85 -0.62 -8.02
C SER A 80 -4.13 -0.86 -9.36
N LYS A 81 -4.38 0.06 -10.31
CA LYS A 81 -4.11 -0.14 -11.74
C LYS A 81 -2.61 -0.22 -12.07
N TYR A 82 -1.74 0.17 -11.15
CA TYR A 82 -0.33 0.41 -11.43
C TYR A 82 0.63 -0.73 -11.11
N VAL A 83 0.16 -1.90 -10.66
CA VAL A 83 1.08 -3.03 -10.39
C VAL A 83 0.98 -4.13 -11.44
N ARG A 84 1.62 -3.87 -12.59
CA ARG A 84 2.40 -4.92 -13.25
C ARG A 84 3.83 -4.82 -12.66
N PRO A 85 4.36 -5.86 -12.01
CA PRO A 85 5.76 -5.88 -11.63
C PRO A 85 6.63 -5.68 -12.88
N PRO A 86 7.70 -4.87 -12.85
CA PRO A 86 8.54 -4.62 -14.03
C PRO A 86 9.16 -5.90 -14.63
N ASN A 87 9.15 -7.00 -13.88
CA ASN A 87 9.78 -8.28 -14.25
C ASN A 87 8.81 -9.46 -14.38
N LEU A 88 7.48 -9.25 -14.40
CA LEU A 88 6.57 -10.35 -14.68
C LEU A 88 6.49 -10.55 -16.20
N PRO A 89 6.87 -11.72 -16.75
CA PRO A 89 6.74 -11.96 -18.19
C PRO A 89 5.27 -11.78 -18.55
N LEU A 90 5.03 -10.91 -19.52
CA LEU A 90 3.76 -10.82 -20.23
C LEU A 90 3.38 -12.24 -20.62
N LYS A 91 2.33 -12.81 -20.00
CA LYS A 91 1.71 -13.99 -20.58
C LYS A 91 1.24 -13.57 -21.96
N ARG A 92 2.04 -13.93 -22.97
CA ARG A 92 1.73 -13.82 -24.38
C ARG A 92 0.37 -14.48 -24.53
N GLY A 93 -0.67 -13.67 -24.77
CA GLY A 93 -1.98 -14.19 -25.10
C GLY A 93 -1.80 -15.22 -26.19
N LYS A 94 -2.34 -16.42 -25.98
CA LYS A 94 -2.41 -17.43 -27.04
C LYS A 94 -3.09 -16.76 -28.23
N ALA A 95 -2.36 -16.60 -29.33
CA ALA A 95 -3.00 -16.39 -30.62
C ALA A 95 -3.95 -17.57 -30.81
N SER A 96 -5.26 -17.30 -30.79
CA SER A 96 -6.22 -18.27 -31.28
C SER A 96 -6.04 -18.39 -32.79
N PRO A 97 -6.15 -19.61 -33.34
CA PRO A 97 -5.93 -19.90 -34.75
C PRO A 97 -6.96 -19.19 -35.65
#